data_AF-A0A1G7G5A3-F1
#
_entry.id   AF-A0A1G7G5A3-F1
#
_cell.length_a   1.000
_cell.length_b   1.000
_cell.length_c   1.000
_cell.angle_alpha   90.00
_cell.angle_beta   90.00
_cell.angle_gamma   90.00
#
_symmetry.space_group_name_H-M   'P 1'
#
loop_
_entity.id
_entity.type
_entity.pdbx_description
1 polymer ?
#
loop_
_entity_poly.entity_id
_entity_poly.type
_entity_poly.pdbx_seq_one_letter_code
_entity_poly.pdbx_strand_id
1 'polypeptide(L)'
;IWEELKAKAKKTLEDDEKSAIYARRKIEVESVFGHIKGNRSFRRFSLRGLGKVHTEFGIVALAHNLLKVAGIRLAAFLQKQAHKKAGRKTLRFFTQPFYFGDLSDSPFFLF
;
A
#
# COMPACT_ATOMS: atom_id res chain seq x y z
N ILE A 1 17.62 -33.17 25.10
CA ILE A 1 17.85 -32.28 23.94
C ILE A 1 16.66 -32.25 22.97
N TRP A 2 16.35 -33.33 22.23
CA TRP A 2 15.27 -33.26 21.21
C TRP A 2 13.87 -32.97 21.81
N GLU A 3 13.49 -33.72 22.85
CA GLU A 3 12.20 -33.51 23.54
C GLU A 3 12.09 -32.12 24.16
N GLU A 4 13.19 -31.58 24.68
CA GLU A 4 13.22 -30.23 25.29
C GLU A 4 13.01 -29.14 24.23
N LEU A 5 13.64 -29.26 23.06
CA LEU A 5 13.46 -28.33 21.94
C LEU A 5 12.03 -28.39 21.39
N LYS A 6 11.45 -29.59 21.30
CA LYS A 6 10.08 -29.81 20.86
C LYS A 6 9.07 -29.21 21.84
N ALA A 7 9.26 -29.41 23.14
CA ALA A 7 8.42 -28.82 24.18
C ALA A 7 8.50 -27.28 24.16
N LYS A 8 9.70 -26.73 23.96
CA LYS A 8 9.90 -25.28 23.86
C LYS A 8 9.23 -24.68 22.62
N ALA A 9 9.32 -25.34 21.47
CA ALA A 9 8.65 -24.91 20.25
C ALA A 9 7.12 -24.97 20.41
N LYS A 10 6.59 -26.07 20.97
CA LYS A 10 5.16 -26.25 21.24
C LYS A 10 4.62 -25.15 22.16
N LYS A 11 5.28 -24.90 23.30
CA LYS A 11 4.91 -23.83 24.24
C LYS A 11 4.93 -22.43 23.59
N THR A 12 5.81 -22.22 22.61
CA THR A 12 5.90 -20.93 21.88
C THR A 12 4.77 -20.78 20.85
N LEU A 13 4.29 -21.87 20.27
CA LEU A 13 3.19 -21.88 19.29
C LEU A 13 1.81 -21.89 19.94
N GLU A 14 1.69 -22.43 21.16
CA GLU A 14 0.46 -22.43 21.95
C GLU A 14 0.10 -21.06 22.54
N ASP A 15 1.06 -20.13 22.55
CA ASP A 15 0.82 -18.75 22.93
C ASP A 15 0.04 -18.02 21.83
N ASP A 16 -1.19 -17.58 22.14
CA ASP A 16 -2.13 -16.99 21.19
C ASP A 16 -1.55 -15.77 20.44
N GLU A 17 -0.79 -14.91 21.14
CA GLU A 17 -0.15 -13.75 20.51
C GLU A 17 0.90 -14.18 19.48
N LYS A 18 1.72 -15.17 19.84
CA LYS A 18 2.79 -15.67 18.97
C LYS A 18 2.23 -16.47 17.80
N SER A 19 1.15 -17.21 18.02
CA SER A 19 0.41 -17.94 17.00
C SER A 19 -0.15 -16.97 15.93
N ALA A 20 -0.77 -15.87 16.36
CA ALA A 20 -1.28 -14.84 15.46
C ALA A 20 -0.16 -14.18 14.63
N ILE A 21 0.98 -13.87 15.26
CA ILE A 21 2.17 -13.33 14.56
C ILE A 21 2.71 -14.35 13.54
N TYR A 22 2.77 -15.63 13.92
CA TYR A 22 3.26 -16.70 13.06
C TYR A 22 2.35 -16.88 11.83
N ALA A 23 1.03 -16.87 12.02
CA ALA A 23 0.06 -16.93 10.94
C ALA A 23 0.22 -15.77 9.95
N ARG A 24 0.41 -14.55 10.46
CA ARG A 24 0.66 -13.37 9.61
C ARG A 24 1.96 -13.47 8.82
N ARG A 25 3.05 -13.93 9.45
CA ARG A 25 4.35 -14.14 8.79
C ARG A 25 4.28 -15.14 7.65
N LYS A 26 3.45 -16.17 7.77
CA LYS A 26 3.29 -17.19 6.73
C LYS A 26 2.88 -16.56 5.39
N ILE A 27 1.98 -15.59 5.43
CA ILE A 27 1.47 -14.87 4.26
C ILE A 27 2.47 -13.79 3.82
N GLU A 28 2.98 -12.99 4.77
CA GLU A 28 3.85 -11.86 4.45
C GLU A 28 5.18 -12.30 3.84
N VAL A 29 5.79 -13.37 4.36
CA VAL A 29 7.11 -13.85 3.92
C VAL A 29 7.09 -14.32 2.47
N GLU A 30 6.04 -15.03 2.06
CA GLU A 30 5.86 -15.47 0.66
C GLU A 30 5.79 -14.28 -0.30
N SER A 31 5.03 -13.25 0.07
CA SER A 31 4.90 -12.03 -0.75
C SER A 31 6.23 -11.28 -0.91
N VAL A 32 7.05 -11.21 0.14
CA VAL A 32 8.37 -10.55 0.09
C VAL A 32 9.30 -11.29 -0.86
N PHE A 33 9.36 -12.63 -0.78
CA PHE A 33 10.18 -13.42 -1.70
C PHE A 33 9.65 -13.36 -3.13
N GLY A 34 8.33 -13.32 -3.33
CA GLY A 34 7.70 -13.13 -4.63
C GLY A 34 8.12 -11.79 -5.26
N HIS A 35 8.08 -10.69 -4.50
CA HIS A 35 8.53 -9.39 -4.98
C HIS A 35 10.01 -9.37 -5.34
N ILE A 36 10.88 -9.93 -4.50
CA ILE A 36 12.33 -9.97 -4.75
C ILE A 36 12.63 -10.78 -6.02
N LYS A 37 12.06 -11.98 -6.16
CA LYS A 37 12.35 -12.89 -7.27
C LYS A 37 11.67 -12.49 -8.58
N GLY A 38 10.41 -12.07 -8.51
CA GLY A 38 9.59 -11.71 -9.68
C GLY A 38 9.82 -10.26 -10.08
N ASN A 39 9.39 -9.33 -9.23
CA ASN A 39 9.35 -7.91 -9.62
C ASN A 39 10.72 -7.23 -9.66
N ARG A 40 11.74 -7.79 -8.98
CA ARG A 40 13.11 -7.25 -8.97
C ARG A 40 14.08 -8.18 -9.69
N SER A 41 13.57 -9.27 -10.27
CA SER A 41 14.34 -10.26 -11.05
C SER A 41 15.57 -10.82 -10.32
N PHE A 42 15.62 -10.76 -8.98
CA PHE A 42 16.74 -11.25 -8.20
C PHE A 42 16.63 -12.77 -8.05
N ARG A 43 17.19 -13.51 -9.03
CA ARG A 43 17.09 -14.97 -9.09
C ARG A 43 18.38 -15.71 -8.76
N ARG A 44 19.53 -15.03 -8.85
CA ARG A 44 20.85 -15.61 -8.61
C ARG A 44 21.72 -14.59 -7.90
N PHE A 45 22.58 -15.08 -7.02
CA PHE A 45 23.64 -14.28 -6.43
C PHE A 45 24.77 -14.12 -7.45
N SER A 46 25.30 -12.90 -7.56
CA SER A 46 26.47 -12.59 -8.37
C SER A 46 27.76 -13.01 -7.66
N LEU A 47 27.79 -12.96 -6.32
CA LEU A 47 28.97 -13.29 -5.53
C LEU A 47 28.95 -14.72 -5.01
N ARG A 48 30.14 -15.28 -4.74
CA ARG A 48 30.33 -16.58 -4.11
C ARG A 48 30.98 -16.44 -2.73
N GLY A 49 30.62 -17.32 -1.81
CA GLY A 49 31.05 -17.31 -0.41
C GLY A 49 30.03 -16.66 0.52
N LEU A 50 29.81 -17.26 1.70
CA LEU A 50 28.69 -16.95 2.59
C LEU A 50 28.65 -15.47 3.01
N GLY A 51 29.80 -14.90 3.37
CA GLY A 51 29.87 -13.48 3.77
C GLY A 51 29.46 -12.52 2.66
N LYS A 52 29.91 -12.78 1.42
CA LYS A 52 29.58 -11.93 0.27
C LYS A 52 28.11 -12.04 -0.14
N VAL A 53 27.58 -13.28 -0.16
CA VAL A 53 26.16 -13.56 -0.41
C VAL A 53 25.28 -12.89 0.63
N HIS A 54 25.68 -12.89 1.90
CA HIS A 54 24.95 -12.20 2.97
C HIS A 54 24.88 -10.69 2.72
N THR A 55 26.00 -10.06 2.35
CA THR A 55 26.03 -8.64 2.00
C THR A 55 25.15 -8.33 0.78
N GLU A 56 25.22 -9.15 -0.26
CA GLU A 56 24.41 -9.00 -1.47
C GLU A 56 22.91 -9.07 -1.16
N PHE A 57 22.49 -10.09 -0.40
CA PHE A 57 21.11 -10.21 0.04
C PHE A 57 20.69 -9.04 0.95
N GLY A 58 21.59 -8.58 1.83
CA GLY A 58 21.35 -7.43 2.70
C GLY A 58 21.02 -6.16 1.92
N ILE A 59 21.72 -5.89 0.82
CA ILE A 59 21.43 -4.75 -0.07
C ILE A 59 20.04 -4.90 -0.71
N VAL A 60 19.71 -6.09 -1.21
CA VAL A 60 18.40 -6.37 -1.83
C VAL A 60 17.26 -6.18 -0.81
N ALA A 61 17.44 -6.69 0.41
CA ALA A 61 16.47 -6.54 1.49
C ALA A 61 16.29 -5.08 1.91
N LEU A 62 17.39 -4.31 2.00
CA LEU A 62 17.36 -2.89 2.31
C LEU A 62 16.58 -2.12 1.24
N ALA A 63 16.88 -2.35 -0.04
CA ALA A 63 16.18 -1.72 -1.15
C ALA A 63 14.67 -2.04 -1.12
N HIS A 64 14.31 -3.30 -0.84
CA HIS A 64 12.91 -3.71 -0.69
C HIS A 64 12.21 -2.94 0.44
N ASN A 65 12.85 -2.83 1.60
CA ASN A 65 12.29 -2.13 2.76
C ASN A 65 12.13 -0.62 2.51
N LEU A 66 13.11 0.02 1.88
CA LEU A 66 13.02 1.44 1.52
C LEU A 66 11.84 1.72 0.57
N LEU A 67 11.64 0.86 -0.44
CA LEU A 67 10.50 0.99 -1.35
C LEU A 67 9.17 0.85 -0.62
N LYS A 68 9.08 -0.06 0.36
CA LYS A 68 7.87 -0.23 1.18
C LYS A 68 7.57 1.04 1.99
N VAL A 69 8.58 1.62 2.63
CA VAL A 69 8.45 2.87 3.39
C VAL A 69 8.06 4.03 2.49
N ALA A 70 8.69 4.15 1.32
CA ALA A 70 8.37 5.19 0.34
C ALA A 70 6.91 5.09 -0.14
N GLY A 71 6.42 3.87 -0.43
CA GLY A 71 5.03 3.64 -0.82
C GLY A 71 4.03 4.04 0.26
N ILE A 72 4.30 3.68 1.52
CA ILE A 72 3.45 4.07 2.67
C ILE A 72 3.41 5.59 2.83
N ARG A 73 4.58 6.25 2.75
CA ARG A 73 4.67 7.72 2.86
C ARG A 73 3.94 8.42 1.72
N LEU A 74 4.05 7.91 0.50
CA LEU A 74 3.35 8.45 -0.66
C LEU A 74 1.83 8.31 -0.49
N ALA A 75 1.34 7.13 -0.10
CA ALA A 75 -0.08 6.90 0.14
C ALA A 75 -0.64 7.86 1.21
N ALA A 76 0.06 8.00 2.34
CA ALA A 76 -0.32 8.94 3.40
C ALA A 76 -0.32 10.41 2.92
N PHE A 77 0.65 10.80 2.10
CA PHE A 77 0.71 12.13 1.51
C PHE A 77 -0.47 12.42 0.58
N LEU A 78 -0.82 11.47 -0.30
CA LEU A 78 -1.95 11.58 -1.21
C LEU A 78 -3.30 11.64 -0.45
N GLN A 79 -3.45 10.85 0.62
CA GLN A 79 -4.62 10.93 1.50
C GLN A 79 -4.75 12.31 2.15
N LYS A 80 -3.65 12.91 2.61
CA LYS A 80 -3.63 14.26 3.19
C LYS A 80 -4.03 15.33 2.17
N GLN A 81 -3.59 15.20 0.92
CA GLN A 81 -3.99 16.08 -0.19
C GLN A 81 -5.49 16.00 -0.48
N ALA A 82 -6.04 14.78 -0.56
CA ALA A 82 -7.46 14.56 -0.80
C ALA A 82 -8.33 15.15 0.34
N HIS A 83 -7.94 14.93 1.59
CA HIS A 83 -8.66 15.47 2.76
C HIS A 83 -8.62 17.01 2.80
N LYS A 84 -7.47 17.62 2.46
CA LYS A 84 -7.34 19.09 2.36
C LYS A 84 -8.20 19.68 1.25
N LYS A 85 -8.35 18.98 0.12
CA LYS A 85 -9.20 19.39 -1.01
C LYS A 85 -10.70 19.27 -0.68
N ALA A 86 -11.10 18.27 0.12
CA ALA A 86 -12.46 18.14 0.64
C ALA A 86 -12.82 19.28 1.64
N GLY A 87 -11.83 19.78 2.40
CA GLY A 87 -11.99 20.92 3.31
C GLY A 87 -12.00 22.29 2.62
N ARG A 88 -11.41 22.43 1.42
CA ARG A 88 -11.51 23.63 0.59
C ARG A 88 -12.77 23.59 -0.28
N LYS A 89 -13.95 23.53 0.35
CA LYS A 89 -15.19 24.00 -0.29
C LYS A 89 -15.12 25.53 -0.32
N THR A 90 -14.35 26.08 -1.26
CA THR A 90 -14.51 27.49 -1.62
C THR A 90 -15.91 27.63 -2.18
N LEU A 91 -16.79 28.15 -1.32
CA LEU A 91 -17.81 29.14 -1.62
C LEU A 91 -18.00 29.30 -3.13
N ARG A 92 -18.93 28.50 -3.68
CA ARG A 92 -19.52 28.80 -4.99
C ARG A 92 -20.23 30.13 -4.78
N PHE A 93 -19.53 31.23 -5.05
CA PHE A 93 -20.16 32.52 -5.22
C PHE A 93 -21.29 32.30 -6.21
N PHE A 94 -22.47 32.52 -5.68
CA PHE A 94 -23.75 32.50 -6.31
C PHE A 94 -23.71 33.46 -7.50
N THR A 95 -23.34 32.99 -8.68
CA THR A 95 -23.81 33.61 -9.92
C THR A 95 -24.94 32.71 -10.40
N GLN A 96 -26.13 32.91 -9.82
CA GLN A 96 -27.33 32.43 -10.46
C GLN A 96 -27.48 33.14 -11.80
N PRO A 97 -27.74 32.42 -12.91
CA PRO A 97 -28.33 33.05 -14.08
C PRO A 97 -29.75 33.45 -13.68
N PHE A 98 -29.97 34.75 -13.50
CA PHE A 98 -31.29 35.33 -13.37
C PHE A 98 -31.99 35.15 -14.73
N TYR A 99 -32.80 34.09 -14.88
CA TYR A 99 -33.72 33.97 -16.02
C TYR A 99 -34.91 34.90 -15.73
N PHE A 100 -34.77 36.17 -16.12
CA PHE A 100 -35.90 37.09 -16.23
C PHE A 100 -36.66 36.69 -17.50
N GLY A 101 -37.90 36.23 -17.33
CA GLY A 101 -38.74 35.75 -18.41
C GLY A 101 -39.25 36.89 -19.28
N ASP A 102 -38.99 36.79 -20.58
CA ASP A 102 -39.63 37.65 -21.58
C ASP A 102 -40.91 36.95 -22.06
N LEU A 103 -42.01 37.35 -21.42
CA LEU A 103 -43.37 37.17 -21.88
C LEU A 103 -43.60 38.13 -23.06
N SER A 104 -43.40 37.67 -24.29
CA SER A 104 -43.97 38.31 -25.47
C SER A 104 -44.12 37.31 -26.62
N ASP A 105 -45.23 36.58 -26.55
CA ASP A 105 -46.07 36.08 -27.64
C ASP A 105 -45.50 36.15 -29.07
N SER A 106 -45.13 34.98 -29.59
CA SER A 106 -45.07 34.71 -31.02
C SER A 106 -46.44 34.20 -31.51
N PRO A 107 -47.20 34.94 -32.35
CA PRO A 107 -48.22 34.31 -33.17
C PRO A 107 -47.49 33.76 -34.40
N PHE A 108 -47.62 32.48 -34.76
CA PHE A 108 -47.56 32.05 -36.17
C PHE A 108 -47.64 30.53 -36.34
N PHE A 109 -48.52 30.15 -37.28
CA PHE A 109 -48.55 28.92 -38.08
C PHE A 109 -49.17 27.65 -37.48
N LEU A 110 -50.47 27.48 -37.76
CA LEU A 110 -51.07 26.21 -38.19
C LEU A 110 -52.25 26.51 -39.14
N PHE A 111 -51.99 26.40 -40.45
CA PHE A 111 -52.94 26.06 -41.51
C PHE A 111 -52.21 25.10 -42.45
#